data_AF-A0A2Z2NZ81-F1
#
_entry.id   AF-A0A2Z2NZ81-F1
#
_cell.length_a   1.000
_cell.length_b   1.000
_cell.length_c   1.000
_cell.angle_alpha   90.00
_cell.angle_beta   90.00
_cell.angle_gamma   90.00
#
_symmetry.space_group_name_H-M   'P 1'
#
loop_
_entity.id
_entity.type
_entity.pdbx_description
1 polymer ?
#
loop_
_entity_poly.entity_id
_entity_poly.type
_entity_poly.pdbx_seq_one_letter_code
_entity_poly.pdbx_strand_id
1 'polypeptide(L)'
;MTIKQLLSLSTDQLQEEYVLTLGGAVYYFSLAEWMAANCCEIMQNGYVRDVCTKSKKITAWNIAEKLVSLSGKLSKSDEQHCLVTAAAEFQILVSDARNPLLHAYPAAVDDIAVLHNPKDQQTFSLSALEDIATRSFNCENVLNHAYYNYLIPKFSNGG
;
A
#
# COMPACT_ATOMS: atom_id res chain seq x y z
N MET A 1 -4.28 16.48 23.98
CA MET A 1 -3.96 17.31 22.79
C MET A 1 -4.34 16.52 21.55
N THR A 2 -5.24 17.04 20.71
CA THR A 2 -5.72 16.38 19.48
C THR A 2 -4.87 16.81 18.26
N ILE A 3 -4.98 16.09 17.14
CA ILE A 3 -4.32 16.49 15.88
C ILE A 3 -4.76 17.90 15.45
N LYS A 4 -6.05 18.22 15.60
CA LYS A 4 -6.58 19.57 15.32
C LYS A 4 -5.92 20.65 16.20
N GLN A 5 -5.68 20.34 17.47
CA GLN A 5 -4.96 21.25 18.37
C GLN A 5 -3.49 21.41 17.97
N LEU A 6 -2.83 20.37 17.46
CA LEU A 6 -1.46 20.48 16.93
C LEU A 6 -1.42 21.33 15.65
N LEU A 7 -2.39 21.14 14.75
CA LEU A 7 -2.51 21.94 13.53
C LEU A 7 -2.74 23.43 13.84
N SER A 8 -3.58 23.75 14.83
CA SER A 8 -3.79 25.14 15.25
C SER A 8 -2.56 25.81 15.89
N LEU A 9 -1.57 25.00 16.32
CA LEU A 9 -0.30 25.47 16.85
C LEU A 9 0.81 25.48 15.78
N SER A 10 0.52 24.94 14.61
CA SER A 10 1.46 24.90 13.48
C SER A 10 1.44 26.25 12.76
N THR A 11 2.51 26.56 12.03
CA THR A 11 2.52 27.70 11.11
C THR A 11 1.43 27.54 10.05
N ASP A 12 0.90 28.64 9.50
CA ASP A 12 -0.09 28.66 8.40
C ASP A 12 0.35 27.87 7.14
N GLN A 13 1.63 27.49 7.08
CA GLN A 13 2.24 26.65 6.06
C GLN A 13 1.74 25.19 6.06
N LEU A 14 1.30 24.64 7.21
CA LEU A 14 0.80 23.25 7.29
C LEU A 14 -0.72 23.22 7.27
N GLN A 15 -1.28 22.74 6.16
CA GLN A 15 -2.72 22.74 5.92
C GLN A 15 -3.38 21.45 6.48
N GLU A 16 -4.57 21.59 7.08
CA GLU A 16 -5.34 20.44 7.60
C GLU A 16 -5.64 19.40 6.51
N GLU A 17 -5.98 19.87 5.31
CA GLU A 17 -6.22 19.03 4.14
C GLU A 17 -5.01 18.19 3.77
N TYR A 18 -3.80 18.76 3.81
CA TYR A 18 -2.56 18.03 3.56
C TYR A 18 -2.36 16.87 4.54
N VAL A 19 -2.58 17.11 5.84
CA VAL A 19 -2.43 16.08 6.88
C VAL A 19 -3.49 14.99 6.72
N LEU A 20 -4.73 15.36 6.39
CA LEU A 20 -5.81 14.40 6.16
C LEU A 20 -5.49 13.49 4.96
N THR A 21 -5.09 14.08 3.84
CA THR A 21 -4.75 13.34 2.61
C THR A 21 -3.52 12.46 2.81
N LEU A 22 -2.49 12.95 3.51
CA LEU A 22 -1.33 12.13 3.91
C LEU A 22 -1.77 10.91 4.74
N GLY A 23 -2.64 11.13 5.73
CA GLY A 23 -3.20 10.05 6.53
C GLY A 23 -3.98 9.04 5.69
N GLY A 24 -4.80 9.53 4.75
CA GLY A 24 -5.54 8.69 3.80
C GLY A 24 -4.62 7.83 2.92
N ALA A 25 -3.58 8.41 2.35
CA ALA A 25 -2.59 7.70 1.54
C ALA A 25 -1.93 6.55 2.32
N VAL A 26 -1.48 6.82 3.55
CA VAL A 26 -0.86 5.81 4.41
C VAL A 26 -1.86 4.73 4.84
N TYR A 27 -3.09 5.11 5.18
CA TYR A 27 -4.12 4.19 5.62
C TYR A 27 -4.55 3.22 4.51
N TYR A 28 -4.90 3.73 3.32
CA TYR A 28 -5.32 2.88 2.20
C TYR A 28 -4.18 2.00 1.68
N PHE A 29 -2.93 2.48 1.69
CA PHE A 29 -1.79 1.63 1.39
C PHE A 29 -1.68 0.47 2.40
N SER A 30 -1.85 0.75 3.70
CA SER A 30 -1.78 -0.29 4.74
C SER A 30 -2.86 -1.36 4.57
N LEU A 31 -4.06 -0.98 4.13
CA LEU A 31 -5.11 -1.94 3.78
C LEU A 31 -4.74 -2.78 2.56
N ALA A 32 -4.21 -2.15 1.49
CA ALA A 32 -3.73 -2.87 0.32
C ALA A 32 -2.62 -3.88 0.69
N GLU A 33 -1.67 -3.48 1.53
CA GLU A 33 -0.60 -4.34 2.03
C GLU A 33 -1.14 -5.55 2.82
N TRP A 34 -2.12 -5.31 3.70
CA TRP A 34 -2.75 -6.39 4.46
C TRP A 34 -3.49 -7.37 3.54
N MET A 35 -4.22 -6.87 2.54
CA MET A 35 -4.92 -7.73 1.59
C MET A 35 -3.96 -8.50 0.67
N ALA A 36 -2.86 -7.88 0.25
CA ALA A 36 -1.79 -8.56 -0.47
C ALA A 36 -1.18 -9.71 0.36
N ALA A 37 -0.95 -9.48 1.65
CA ALA A 37 -0.46 -10.51 2.57
C ALA A 37 -1.45 -11.67 2.74
N ASN A 38 -2.74 -11.38 2.90
CA ASN A 38 -3.78 -12.41 2.99
C ASN A 38 -3.91 -13.21 1.69
N CYS A 39 -3.81 -12.56 0.52
CA CYS A 39 -3.76 -13.26 -0.77
C CYS A 39 -2.56 -14.23 -0.84
N CYS A 40 -1.39 -13.81 -0.32
CA CYS A 40 -0.23 -14.70 -0.24
C CYS A 40 -0.47 -15.87 0.73
N GLU A 41 -1.07 -15.63 1.90
CA GLU A 41 -1.39 -16.66 2.90
C GLU A 41 -2.30 -17.75 2.34
N ILE A 42 -3.37 -17.38 1.64
CA ILE A 42 -4.32 -18.37 1.11
C ILE A 42 -3.72 -19.19 -0.04
N MET A 43 -2.86 -18.58 -0.86
CA MET A 43 -2.13 -19.29 -1.92
C MET A 43 -0.95 -20.11 -1.40
N GLN A 44 -0.39 -19.73 -0.25
CA GLN A 44 0.70 -20.43 0.43
C GLN A 44 0.54 -20.30 1.95
N ASN A 45 -0.06 -21.32 2.55
CA ASN A 45 -0.32 -21.40 3.99
C ASN A 45 0.95 -21.16 4.82
N GLY A 46 0.83 -20.37 5.88
CA GLY A 46 1.92 -20.03 6.79
C GLY A 46 2.78 -18.84 6.37
N TYR A 47 2.51 -18.20 5.23
CA TYR A 47 3.24 -17.01 4.79
C TYR A 47 3.21 -15.89 5.85
N VAL A 48 2.03 -15.49 6.33
CA VAL A 48 1.83 -14.48 7.38
C VAL A 48 2.39 -14.93 8.73
N ARG A 49 2.41 -16.23 9.02
CA ARG A 49 3.05 -16.73 10.25
C ARG A 49 4.56 -16.55 10.17
N ASP A 50 5.16 -16.80 9.01
CA ASP A 50 6.58 -16.59 8.75
C ASP A 50 6.96 -15.08 8.79
N VAL A 51 6.02 -14.18 8.44
CA VAL A 51 6.14 -12.69 8.52
C VAL A 51 6.42 -12.20 9.94
N CYS A 52 5.84 -12.84 10.96
CA CYS A 52 5.88 -12.35 12.35
C CYS A 52 7.06 -12.90 13.17
N THR A 53 7.94 -13.70 12.56
CA THR A 53 9.10 -14.26 13.27
C THR A 53 10.23 -13.23 13.38
N LYS A 54 10.82 -13.06 14.57
CA LYS A 54 11.85 -12.03 14.88
C LYS A 54 13.07 -12.05 13.95
N SER A 55 13.33 -13.15 13.25
CA SER A 55 14.49 -13.33 12.37
C SER A 55 14.25 -12.91 10.91
N LYS A 56 13.00 -12.73 10.47
CA LYS A 56 12.68 -12.30 9.10
C LYS A 56 11.65 -11.18 9.13
N LYS A 57 12.10 -9.94 8.94
CA LYS A 57 11.20 -8.80 8.68
C LYS A 57 10.70 -8.92 7.25
N ILE A 58 9.51 -9.49 7.05
CA ILE A 58 8.86 -9.40 5.75
C ILE A 58 8.46 -7.94 5.53
N THR A 59 8.98 -7.37 4.44
CA THR A 59 8.71 -5.99 4.03
C THR A 59 7.55 -5.96 3.02
N ALA A 60 6.94 -4.80 2.84
CA ALA A 60 5.96 -4.55 1.77
C ALA A 60 6.48 -5.02 0.40
N TRP A 61 7.78 -4.85 0.14
CA TRP A 61 8.43 -5.32 -1.09
C TRP A 61 8.43 -6.84 -1.21
N ASN A 62 8.76 -7.56 -0.12
CA ASN A 62 8.73 -9.01 -0.14
C ASN A 62 7.30 -9.55 -0.33
N ILE A 63 6.30 -8.88 0.25
CA ILE A 63 4.88 -9.20 0.01
C ILE A 63 4.53 -9.02 -1.47
N ALA A 64 4.92 -7.89 -2.07
CA ALA A 64 4.64 -7.62 -3.48
C ALA A 64 5.30 -8.64 -4.42
N GLU A 65 6.59 -8.92 -4.25
CA GLU A 65 7.31 -9.94 -5.04
C GLU A 65 6.65 -11.31 -4.91
N LYS A 66 6.23 -11.66 -3.67
CA LYS A 66 5.57 -12.92 -3.41
C LYS A 66 4.21 -12.99 -4.10
N LEU A 67 3.42 -11.94 -4.00
CA LEU A 67 2.09 -11.87 -4.58
C LEU A 67 2.16 -12.01 -6.11
N VAL A 68 3.06 -11.29 -6.77
CA VAL A 68 3.30 -11.41 -8.22
C VAL A 68 3.73 -12.83 -8.59
N SER A 69 4.65 -13.42 -7.83
CA SER A 69 5.12 -14.79 -8.10
C SER A 69 4.01 -15.84 -7.94
N LEU A 70 3.17 -15.73 -6.92
CA LEU A 70 2.11 -16.70 -6.64
C LEU A 70 0.95 -16.56 -7.64
N SER A 71 0.49 -15.34 -7.89
CA SER A 71 -0.61 -15.07 -8.82
C SER A 71 -0.28 -15.51 -10.26
N GLY A 72 0.97 -15.34 -10.69
CA GLY A 72 1.45 -15.78 -12.01
C GLY A 72 1.53 -17.30 -12.19
N LYS A 73 1.46 -18.09 -11.12
CA LYS A 73 1.47 -19.56 -11.16
C LYS A 73 0.08 -20.18 -11.20
N LEU A 74 -0.97 -19.39 -10.97
CA LEU A 74 -2.35 -19.87 -11.02
C LEU A 74 -2.77 -20.16 -12.46
N SER A 75 -3.75 -21.06 -12.62
CA SER A 75 -4.38 -21.33 -13.92
C SER A 75 -5.00 -20.06 -14.48
N LYS A 76 -4.80 -19.82 -15.78
CA LYS A 76 -5.32 -18.64 -16.48
C LYS A 76 -6.85 -18.58 -16.40
N SER A 77 -7.36 -17.44 -15.94
CA SER A 77 -8.78 -17.06 -15.95
C SER A 77 -8.86 -15.54 -15.87
N ASP A 78 -10.05 -14.95 -16.06
CA ASP A 78 -10.23 -13.51 -15.96
C ASP A 78 -9.94 -13.02 -14.53
N GLU A 79 -10.34 -13.78 -13.51
CA GLU A 79 -10.05 -13.48 -12.10
C GLU A 79 -8.55 -13.54 -11.81
N GLN A 80 -7.85 -14.53 -12.39
CA GLN A 80 -6.40 -14.64 -12.29
C GLN A 80 -5.70 -13.45 -12.96
N HIS A 81 -6.18 -13.01 -14.12
CA HIS A 81 -5.65 -11.83 -14.80
C HIS A 81 -5.84 -10.56 -13.96
N CYS A 82 -7.03 -10.36 -13.40
CA CYS A 82 -7.31 -9.25 -12.47
C CYS A 82 -6.37 -9.28 -11.25
N LEU A 83 -6.14 -10.46 -10.66
CA LEU A 83 -5.21 -10.62 -9.53
C LEU A 83 -3.76 -10.30 -9.92
N VAL A 84 -3.28 -10.75 -11.09
CA VAL A 84 -1.93 -10.42 -11.57
C VAL A 84 -1.76 -8.93 -11.80
N THR A 85 -2.76 -8.28 -12.41
CA THR A 85 -2.74 -6.83 -12.64
C THR A 85 -2.70 -6.07 -11.32
N ALA A 86 -3.54 -6.45 -10.34
CA ALA A 86 -3.50 -5.84 -9.01
C ALA A 86 -2.20 -6.12 -8.25
N ALA A 87 -1.60 -7.31 -8.42
CA ALA A 87 -0.31 -7.64 -7.82
C ALA A 87 0.82 -6.76 -8.38
N ALA A 88 0.81 -6.52 -9.69
CA ALA A 88 1.77 -5.63 -10.34
C ALA A 88 1.57 -4.17 -9.88
N GLU A 89 0.32 -3.70 -9.79
CA GLU A 89 0.01 -2.36 -9.28
C GLU A 89 0.47 -2.19 -7.83
N PHE A 90 0.22 -3.19 -6.97
CA PHE A 90 0.72 -3.18 -5.59
C PHE A 90 2.25 -3.09 -5.53
N GLN A 91 2.95 -3.83 -6.40
CA GLN A 91 4.40 -3.76 -6.47
C GLN A 91 4.90 -2.38 -6.89
N ILE A 92 4.23 -1.75 -7.86
CA ILE A 92 4.51 -0.39 -8.29
C ILE A 92 4.33 0.56 -7.09
N LEU A 93 3.15 0.55 -6.43
CA LEU A 93 2.83 1.37 -5.26
C LEU A 93 3.86 1.25 -4.13
N VAL A 94 4.38 0.03 -3.89
CA VAL A 94 5.44 -0.16 -2.89
C VAL A 94 6.72 0.58 -3.29
N SER A 95 7.09 0.51 -4.57
CA SER A 95 8.32 1.08 -5.11
C SER A 95 8.29 2.58 -5.32
N ASP A 96 7.20 3.12 -5.88
CA ASP A 96 7.11 4.51 -6.37
C ASP A 96 6.40 5.46 -5.41
N ALA A 97 5.59 4.92 -4.48
CA ALA A 97 4.81 5.70 -3.54
C ALA A 97 5.23 5.44 -2.10
N ARG A 98 5.04 4.23 -1.57
CA ARG A 98 5.22 3.97 -0.14
C ARG A 98 6.66 4.10 0.32
N ASN A 99 7.61 3.46 -0.38
CA ASN A 99 9.02 3.53 0.02
C ASN A 99 9.53 4.98 -0.07
N PRO A 100 9.27 5.72 -1.16
CA PRO A 100 9.68 7.11 -1.22
C PRO A 100 9.03 7.99 -0.16
N LEU A 101 7.73 7.82 0.12
CA LEU A 101 6.99 8.60 1.12
C LEU A 101 7.49 8.37 2.54
N LEU A 102 7.79 7.13 2.92
CA LEU A 102 8.29 6.81 4.27
C LEU A 102 9.74 7.26 4.52
N HIS A 103 10.48 7.52 3.45
CA HIS A 103 11.83 8.09 3.50
C HIS A 103 11.84 9.58 3.18
N ALA A 104 10.67 10.22 3.08
CA ALA A 104 10.56 11.64 2.86
C ALA A 104 10.80 12.43 4.15
N TYR A 105 11.26 13.67 3.99
CA TYR A 105 11.55 14.61 5.06
C TYR A 105 10.66 15.83 4.94
N PRO A 106 10.33 16.51 6.06
CA PRO A 106 9.66 17.81 6.01
C PRO A 106 10.46 18.80 5.17
N ALA A 107 9.77 19.50 4.28
CA ALA A 107 10.29 20.55 3.41
C ALA A 107 9.24 21.66 3.24
N ALA A 108 9.63 22.74 2.58
CA ALA A 108 8.73 23.81 2.17
C ALA A 108 8.88 24.07 0.67
N VAL A 109 7.76 24.17 -0.04
CA VAL A 109 7.69 24.56 -1.45
C VAL A 109 6.67 25.68 -1.56
N ASP A 110 7.10 26.85 -2.06
CA ASP A 110 6.27 28.06 -2.14
C ASP A 110 5.57 28.41 -0.81
N ASP A 111 6.32 28.35 0.29
CA ASP A 111 5.85 28.56 1.67
C ASP A 111 4.81 27.54 2.19
N ILE A 112 4.56 26.45 1.46
CA ILE A 112 3.68 25.35 1.90
C ILE A 112 4.51 24.19 2.44
N ALA A 113 4.17 23.71 3.64
CA ALA A 113 4.82 22.56 4.26
C ALA A 113 4.42 21.27 3.51
N VAL A 114 5.43 20.52 3.06
CA VAL A 114 5.27 19.27 2.31
C VAL A 114 6.30 18.23 2.75
N LEU A 115 6.12 16.99 2.33
CA LEU A 115 7.15 15.95 2.41
C LEU A 115 7.92 15.88 1.09
N HIS A 116 9.24 15.79 1.19
CA HIS A 116 10.14 15.62 0.04
C HIS A 116 11.12 14.49 0.28
N ASN A 117 11.24 13.59 -0.70
CA ASN A 117 12.27 12.57 -0.73
C ASN A 117 13.43 13.02 -1.63
N PRO A 118 14.61 13.33 -1.07
CA PRO A 118 15.77 13.81 -1.84
C PRO A 118 16.44 12.72 -2.67
N LYS A 119 16.29 11.44 -2.32
CA LYS A 119 16.86 10.33 -3.07
C LYS A 119 16.15 10.15 -4.41
N ASP A 120 14.83 10.23 -4.38
CA ASP A 120 13.96 10.01 -5.54
C ASP A 120 13.54 11.34 -6.21
N GLN A 121 13.99 12.48 -5.66
CA GLN A 121 13.64 13.84 -6.10
C GLN A 121 12.12 14.05 -6.20
N GLN A 122 11.38 13.44 -5.27
CA GLN A 122 9.93 13.40 -5.28
C GLN A 122 9.37 14.28 -4.17
N THR A 123 8.54 15.25 -4.55
CA THR A 123 7.75 16.06 -3.62
C THR A 123 6.34 15.51 -3.55
N PHE A 124 5.86 15.24 -2.34
CA PHE A 124 4.51 14.77 -2.08
C PHE A 124 3.61 15.99 -1.89
N SER A 125 3.14 16.54 -3.00
CA SER A 125 2.07 17.54 -3.01
C SER A 125 0.73 16.93 -2.59
N LEU A 126 -0.29 17.76 -2.35
CA LEU A 126 -1.64 17.29 -2.05
C LEU A 126 -2.16 16.33 -3.14
N SER A 127 -2.07 16.73 -4.41
CA SER A 127 -2.49 15.91 -5.55
C SER A 127 -1.71 14.59 -5.67
N ALA A 128 -0.41 14.59 -5.36
CA ALA A 128 0.36 13.35 -5.34
C ALA A 128 -0.12 12.39 -4.24
N LEU A 129 -0.45 12.91 -3.06
CA LEU A 129 -1.00 12.10 -1.97
C LEU A 129 -2.41 11.57 -2.30
N GLU A 130 -3.25 12.37 -2.98
CA GLU A 130 -4.57 11.93 -3.45
C GLU A 130 -4.47 10.81 -4.48
N ASP A 131 -3.53 10.90 -5.43
CA ASP A 131 -3.26 9.82 -6.39
C ASP A 131 -2.83 8.54 -5.67
N ILE A 132 -1.88 8.63 -4.73
CA ILE A 132 -1.43 7.48 -3.93
C ILE A 132 -2.60 6.86 -3.15
N ALA A 133 -3.43 7.67 -2.50
CA ALA A 133 -4.59 7.21 -1.75
C ALA A 133 -5.59 6.49 -2.66
N THR A 134 -5.89 7.07 -3.82
CA THR A 134 -6.85 6.52 -4.80
C THR A 134 -6.36 5.22 -5.41
N ARG A 135 -5.09 5.18 -5.86
CA ARG A 135 -4.47 3.96 -6.40
C ARG A 135 -4.42 2.86 -5.35
N SER A 136 -4.06 3.19 -4.11
CA SER A 136 -4.03 2.23 -3.00
C SER A 136 -5.42 1.68 -2.68
N PHE A 137 -6.44 2.53 -2.62
CA PHE A 137 -7.84 2.12 -2.43
C PHE A 137 -8.33 1.20 -3.57
N ASN A 138 -8.05 1.55 -4.82
CA ASN A 138 -8.45 0.73 -5.96
C ASN A 138 -7.74 -0.62 -5.95
N CYS A 139 -6.43 -0.63 -5.67
CA CYS A 139 -5.65 -1.85 -5.54
C CYS A 139 -6.18 -2.75 -4.42
N GLU A 140 -6.43 -2.17 -3.24
CA GLU A 140 -7.02 -2.87 -2.10
C GLU A 140 -8.35 -3.53 -2.46
N ASN A 141 -9.27 -2.79 -3.10
CA ASN A 141 -10.57 -3.33 -3.47
C ASN A 141 -10.45 -4.55 -4.41
N VAL A 142 -9.55 -4.49 -5.39
CA VAL A 142 -9.34 -5.61 -6.33
C VAL A 142 -8.74 -6.81 -5.60
N LEU A 143 -7.75 -6.60 -4.73
CA LEU A 143 -7.15 -7.67 -3.92
C LEU A 143 -8.17 -8.28 -2.95
N ASN A 144 -8.99 -7.45 -2.32
CA ASN A 144 -10.05 -7.88 -1.42
C ASN A 144 -11.10 -8.73 -2.14
N HIS A 145 -11.56 -8.27 -3.31
CA HIS A 145 -12.46 -9.03 -4.17
C HIS A 145 -11.83 -10.37 -4.60
N ALA A 146 -10.58 -10.36 -5.06
CA ALA A 146 -9.88 -11.57 -5.46
C ALA A 146 -9.72 -12.56 -4.29
N TYR A 147 -9.43 -12.06 -3.08
CA TYR A 147 -9.31 -12.87 -1.89
C TYR A 147 -10.61 -13.64 -1.59
N TYR A 148 -11.72 -12.92 -1.45
CA TYR A 148 -12.99 -13.52 -1.04
C TYR A 148 -13.70 -14.31 -2.15
N ASN A 149 -13.65 -13.83 -3.39
CA ASN A 149 -14.48 -14.38 -4.47
C ASN A 149 -13.73 -15.33 -5.41
N TYR A 150 -12.40 -15.35 -5.35
CA TYR A 150 -11.60 -16.23 -6.20
C TYR A 150 -10.69 -17.16 -5.39
N LEU A 151 -9.85 -16.61 -4.52
CA LEU A 151 -8.84 -17.40 -3.81
C LEU A 151 -9.45 -18.31 -2.74
N ILE A 152 -10.32 -17.80 -1.86
CA ILE A 152 -10.98 -18.65 -0.85
C ILE A 152 -11.73 -19.83 -1.52
N PRO A 153 -12.65 -19.64 -2.48
CA PRO A 153 -13.33 -20.78 -3.11
C PRO A 153 -12.39 -21.77 -3.79
N LYS A 154 -11.28 -21.28 -4.38
CA LYS A 154 -10.30 -22.10 -5.09
C LYS A 154 -9.45 -22.95 -4.15
N PHE A 155 -9.10 -22.46 -2.97
CA PHE A 155 -8.20 -23.12 -2.03
C PHE A 155 -8.91 -23.77 -0.83
N SER A 156 -10.17 -23.43 -0.54
CA SER A 156 -10.96 -24.06 0.53
C SER A 156 -11.66 -25.35 0.11
N ASN A 157 -11.88 -25.58 -1.20
CA ASN A 157 -12.57 -26.77 -1.72
C ASN A 157 -11.62 -27.89 -2.20
N GLY A 158 -10.33 -27.83 -1.82
CA GLY A 158 -9.28 -28.71 -2.32
C GLY A 158 -8.38 -29.31 -1.24
N GLY A 159 -8.98 -29.80 -0.15
CA GLY A 159 -8.35 -30.73 0.80
C GLY A 159 -8.69 -32.17 0.47
#